data_AF-Q28HD5-F1
#
_entry.id   AF-Q28HD5-F1
#
_cell.length_a   1.000
_cell.length_b   1.000
_cell.length_c   1.000
_cell.angle_alpha   90.00
_cell.angle_beta   90.00
_cell.angle_gamma   90.00
#
_symmetry.space_group_name_H-M   'P 1'
#
loop_
_entity.id
_entity.type
_entity.pdbx_description
1 polymer ?
#
loop_
_entity_poly.entity_id
_entity_poly.type
_entity_poly.pdbx_seq_one_letter_code
_entity_poly.pdbx_strand_id
1 'polypeptide(L)'
;MHICIPVTEELQDTLGCRFVLYSVYLEGFLLCKVRYKDLHLWNEQIYRVFGNRLPKFPPKYYLAMTKAMTNERRLQLEQYLQQIVSDPVVTSSEIFMEYFKKLQMDTFNMPTVQLILRIYMPDGAAVELDVQTSDSAERVLEAALFKLGVSRELGEYFSLFITHKEAKGPFTVVKRIAGFELPFLTIWNLEDDQFQIEVRKWYMNPSNDAMLMGSTEAIDLLYLQAVQEFQMEWTRPTKDQQQKLQHCLKQQNKLKFLELMKTVEYYGYLHITSCTSDYPECDSEVTIWVGNNEMSCHFYSPGGHAENLRLSIKDLICWNVTLLPKKQEVMSPNHQHLELKFDYQQGSSLKCITIHTEQAFLLSSCLKKMLSERPVHRCKEELEIQVDKATCKSNIRPEQNGVHAKKQALLKDKREYCVVDNISDLDL
;
A
#
# COMPACT_ATOMS: atom_id res chain seq x y z
N MET A 1 -2.82 -2.32 -1.59
CA MET A 1 -3.54 -2.78 -0.40
C MET A 1 -4.59 -3.82 -0.75
N HIS A 2 -4.46 -4.99 -0.13
CA HIS A 2 -5.37 -6.12 -0.24
C HIS A 2 -5.62 -6.69 1.16
N ILE A 3 -6.87 -6.80 1.57
CA ILE A 3 -7.31 -7.36 2.84
C ILE A 3 -7.88 -8.76 2.61
N CYS A 4 -7.50 -9.71 3.45
CA CYS A 4 -8.16 -11.01 3.52
C CYS A 4 -8.42 -11.42 4.98
N ILE A 5 -9.44 -12.25 5.19
CA ILE A 5 -9.79 -12.81 6.50
C ILE A 5 -9.81 -14.34 6.35
N PRO A 6 -8.64 -15.01 6.25
CA PRO A 6 -8.57 -16.44 5.98
C PRO A 6 -8.92 -17.31 7.20
N VAL A 7 -8.76 -16.77 8.41
CA VAL A 7 -8.91 -17.53 9.66
C VAL A 7 -9.98 -16.91 10.56
N THR A 8 -10.88 -17.76 11.04
CA THR A 8 -11.89 -17.42 12.06
C THR A 8 -11.83 -18.41 13.21
N GLU A 9 -11.80 -17.90 14.44
CA GLU A 9 -11.70 -18.71 15.66
C GLU A 9 -12.97 -18.50 16.51
N GLU A 10 -13.67 -19.58 16.89
CA GLU A 10 -14.76 -19.51 17.85
C GLU A 10 -14.20 -19.56 19.27
N LEU A 11 -14.41 -18.50 20.04
CA LEU A 11 -13.91 -18.34 21.40
C LEU A 11 -15.06 -18.06 22.37
N GLN A 12 -14.78 -18.17 23.66
CA GLN A 12 -15.68 -17.77 24.75
C GLN A 12 -15.04 -16.63 25.54
N ASP A 13 -15.83 -15.64 25.92
CA ASP A 13 -15.37 -14.61 26.84
C ASP A 13 -15.36 -15.12 28.29
N THR A 14 -14.93 -14.27 29.22
CA THR A 14 -14.87 -14.60 30.66
C THR A 14 -16.24 -14.91 31.26
N LEU A 15 -17.33 -14.52 30.59
CA LEU A 15 -18.71 -14.79 30.99
C LEU A 15 -19.30 -16.02 30.27
N GLY A 16 -18.48 -16.75 29.49
CA GLY A 16 -18.89 -17.92 28.71
C GLY A 16 -19.66 -17.60 27.42
N CYS A 17 -19.81 -16.33 27.05
CA CYS A 17 -20.48 -15.95 25.81
C CYS A 17 -19.59 -16.25 24.60
N ARG A 18 -20.13 -17.02 23.65
CA ARG A 18 -19.43 -17.36 22.42
C ARG A 18 -19.33 -16.17 21.48
N PHE A 19 -18.16 -15.98 20.89
CA PHE A 19 -17.92 -15.01 19.83
C PHE A 19 -16.98 -15.57 18.77
N VAL A 20 -16.99 -14.96 17.59
CA VAL A 20 -16.06 -15.28 16.50
C VAL A 20 -14.99 -14.18 16.45
N LEU A 21 -13.73 -14.60 16.48
CA LEU A 21 -12.57 -13.76 16.26
C LEU A 21 -12.15 -13.88 14.80
N TYR A 22 -12.00 -12.74 14.12
CA TYR A 22 -11.60 -12.65 12.72
C TYR A 22 -10.14 -12.23 12.65
N SER A 23 -9.28 -13.04 12.05
CA SER A 23 -7.88 -12.67 11.81
C SER A 23 -7.78 -11.96 10.46
N VAL A 24 -7.54 -10.65 10.50
CA VAL A 24 -7.45 -9.76 9.35
C VAL A 24 -6.01 -9.66 8.91
N TYR A 25 -5.75 -9.98 7.64
CA TYR A 25 -4.45 -9.91 7.02
C TYR A 25 -4.43 -8.78 6.00
N LEU A 26 -3.31 -8.04 5.93
CA LEU A 26 -3.04 -7.02 4.93
C LEU A 26 -1.83 -7.44 4.10
N GLU A 27 -2.06 -7.68 2.81
CA GLU A 27 -1.04 -8.08 1.85
C GLU A 27 -0.25 -9.33 2.31
N GLY A 28 -0.95 -10.30 2.93
CA GLY A 28 -0.39 -11.58 3.37
C GLY A 28 0.11 -11.60 4.83
N PHE A 29 0.20 -10.45 5.49
CA PHE A 29 0.69 -10.30 6.86
C PHE A 29 -0.46 -10.09 7.83
N LEU A 30 -0.42 -10.74 9.00
CA LEU A 30 -1.42 -10.55 10.04
C LEU A 30 -1.38 -9.08 10.49
N LEU A 31 -2.48 -8.37 10.26
CA LEU A 31 -2.62 -6.97 10.66
C LEU A 31 -3.25 -6.91 12.05
N CYS A 32 -4.41 -7.54 12.23
CA CYS A 32 -5.08 -7.55 13.53
C CYS A 32 -6.06 -8.72 13.68
N LYS A 33 -6.44 -9.01 14.91
CA LYS A 33 -7.55 -9.88 15.27
C LYS A 33 -8.66 -9.05 15.89
N VAL A 34 -9.89 -9.23 15.42
CA VAL A 34 -11.01 -8.40 15.86
C VAL A 34 -12.32 -9.19 15.92
N ARG A 35 -13.21 -8.84 16.85
CA ARG A 35 -14.55 -9.43 16.94
C ARG A 35 -15.55 -8.57 16.18
N TYR A 36 -16.61 -9.18 15.68
CA TYR A 36 -17.70 -8.47 14.98
C TYR A 36 -18.24 -7.28 15.80
N LYS A 37 -18.44 -7.46 17.11
CA LYS A 37 -18.97 -6.42 18.00
C LYS A 37 -18.08 -5.17 18.01
N ASP A 38 -16.77 -5.35 18.08
CA ASP A 38 -15.83 -4.24 18.15
C ASP A 38 -15.78 -3.50 16.81
N LEU A 39 -15.74 -4.24 15.68
CA LEU A 39 -15.85 -3.64 14.34
C LEU A 39 -17.17 -2.89 14.12
N HIS A 40 -18.29 -3.42 14.64
CA HIS A 40 -19.59 -2.76 14.51
C HIS A 40 -19.63 -1.44 15.27
N LEU A 41 -19.11 -1.41 16.51
CA LEU A 41 -19.02 -0.19 17.31
C LEU A 41 -18.13 0.85 16.64
N TRP A 42 -16.99 0.43 16.10
CA TRP A 42 -16.13 1.32 15.33
C TRP A 42 -16.82 1.83 14.06
N ASN A 43 -17.53 0.97 13.32
CA ASN A 43 -18.32 1.38 12.16
C ASN A 43 -19.32 2.50 12.51
N GLU A 44 -20.02 2.41 13.64
CA GLU A 44 -20.93 3.47 14.08
C GLU A 44 -20.21 4.80 14.33
N GLN A 45 -18.98 4.77 14.85
CA GLN A 45 -18.18 5.97 15.08
C GLN A 45 -17.69 6.58 13.77
N ILE A 46 -17.12 5.76 12.87
CA ILE A 46 -16.58 6.24 11.60
C ILE A 46 -17.68 6.70 10.65
N TYR A 47 -18.87 6.09 10.71
CA TYR A 47 -20.04 6.52 9.93
C TYR A 47 -20.53 7.92 10.34
N ARG A 48 -20.35 8.35 11.59
CA ARG A 48 -20.66 9.73 12.01
C ARG A 48 -19.76 10.77 11.33
N VAL A 49 -18.54 10.38 10.95
CA VAL A 49 -17.55 11.25 10.32
C VAL A 49 -17.71 11.26 8.80
N PHE A 50 -17.87 10.09 8.18
CA PHE A 50 -17.85 9.94 6.71
C PHE A 50 -19.24 9.70 6.08
N GLY A 51 -20.24 9.35 6.87
CA GLY A 51 -21.61 9.11 6.43
C GLY A 51 -21.70 8.13 5.26
N ASN A 52 -22.43 8.52 4.22
CA ASN A 52 -22.72 7.69 3.05
C ASN A 52 -21.51 7.40 2.14
N ARG A 53 -20.33 7.94 2.47
CA ARG A 53 -19.08 7.56 1.80
C ARG A 53 -18.64 6.14 2.16
N LEU A 54 -19.06 5.65 3.33
CA LEU A 54 -18.66 4.32 3.79
C LEU A 54 -19.51 3.22 3.12
N PRO A 55 -18.91 2.05 2.85
CA PRO A 55 -19.65 0.87 2.46
C PRO A 55 -20.64 0.44 3.55
N LYS A 56 -21.69 -0.30 3.17
CA LYS A 56 -22.66 -0.83 4.13
C LYS A 56 -21.99 -1.85 5.04
N PHE A 57 -22.18 -1.69 6.35
CA PHE A 57 -21.66 -2.63 7.33
C PHE A 57 -22.47 -3.95 7.36
N PRO A 58 -21.83 -5.12 7.53
CA PRO A 58 -22.52 -6.40 7.58
C PRO A 58 -23.52 -6.48 8.75
N PRO A 59 -24.75 -6.99 8.53
CA PRO A 59 -25.82 -6.93 9.53
C PRO A 59 -25.60 -7.91 10.70
N LYS A 60 -26.18 -7.54 11.85
CA LYS A 60 -26.22 -8.39 13.04
C LYS A 60 -27.25 -9.51 12.86
N TYR A 61 -26.93 -10.69 13.37
CA TYR A 61 -27.88 -11.81 13.47
C TYR A 61 -28.34 -11.91 14.91
N TYR A 62 -29.65 -12.05 15.11
CA TYR A 62 -30.28 -12.14 16.44
C TYR A 62 -30.42 -13.58 16.94
N LEU A 63 -30.19 -14.56 16.06
CA LEU A 63 -30.15 -15.98 16.37
C LEU A 63 -28.70 -16.48 16.27
N ALA A 64 -28.43 -17.64 16.88
CA ALA A 64 -27.15 -18.31 16.74
C ALA A 64 -26.86 -18.59 15.25
N MET A 65 -25.66 -18.20 14.80
CA MET A 65 -25.26 -18.41 13.41
C MET A 65 -24.96 -19.87 13.13
N THR A 66 -25.36 -20.36 11.95
CA THR A 66 -24.81 -21.59 11.38
C THR A 66 -23.39 -21.34 10.86
N LYS A 67 -22.61 -22.40 10.63
CA LYS A 67 -21.28 -22.29 10.02
C LYS A 67 -21.30 -21.54 8.68
N ALA A 68 -22.34 -21.77 7.87
CA ALA A 68 -22.54 -21.06 6.60
C ALA A 68 -22.75 -19.55 6.80
N MET A 69 -23.57 -19.15 7.77
CA MET A 69 -23.77 -17.74 8.12
C MET A 69 -22.52 -17.09 8.67
N THR A 70 -21.72 -17.82 9.47
CA THR A 70 -20.42 -17.33 9.96
C THR A 70 -19.46 -17.06 8.80
N ASN A 71 -19.37 -17.96 7.83
CA ASN A 71 -18.52 -17.78 6.65
C ASN A 71 -19.03 -16.65 5.74
N GLU A 72 -20.35 -16.52 5.57
CA GLU A 72 -20.94 -15.40 4.82
C GLU A 72 -20.60 -14.06 5.47
N ARG A 73 -20.77 -13.94 6.81
CA ARG A 73 -20.37 -12.75 7.54
C ARG A 73 -18.87 -12.45 7.39
N ARG A 74 -18.01 -13.48 7.40
CA ARG A 74 -16.56 -13.34 7.20
C ARG A 74 -16.27 -12.67 5.85
N LEU A 75 -16.88 -13.16 4.76
CA LEU A 75 -16.74 -12.59 3.41
C LEU A 75 -17.24 -11.13 3.35
N GLN A 76 -18.37 -10.83 3.98
CA GLN A 76 -18.91 -9.48 4.02
C GLN A 76 -18.02 -8.50 4.79
N LEU A 77 -17.43 -8.94 5.92
CA LEU A 77 -16.47 -8.14 6.68
C LEU A 77 -15.18 -7.90 5.89
N GLU A 78 -14.68 -8.91 5.18
CA GLU A 78 -13.51 -8.80 4.30
C GLU A 78 -13.76 -7.74 3.21
N GLN A 79 -14.89 -7.82 2.51
CA GLN A 79 -15.29 -6.84 1.49
C GLN A 79 -15.48 -5.43 2.05
N TYR A 80 -16.05 -5.32 3.25
CA TYR A 80 -16.21 -4.04 3.95
C TYR A 80 -14.85 -3.41 4.26
N LEU A 81 -13.94 -4.17 4.89
CA LEU A 81 -12.59 -3.67 5.22
C LEU A 81 -11.77 -3.36 3.96
N GLN A 82 -11.86 -4.20 2.92
CA GLN A 82 -11.20 -3.95 1.63
C GLN A 82 -11.62 -2.60 1.03
N GLN A 83 -12.90 -2.25 1.08
CA GLN A 83 -13.41 -0.98 0.58
C GLN A 83 -12.94 0.20 1.44
N ILE A 84 -12.97 0.06 2.77
CA ILE A 84 -12.47 1.07 3.70
C ILE A 84 -11.00 1.39 3.43
N VAL A 85 -10.13 0.37 3.38
CA VAL A 85 -8.69 0.60 3.19
C VAL A 85 -8.35 1.10 1.79
N SER A 86 -9.29 1.03 0.84
CA SER A 86 -9.09 1.55 -0.51
C SER A 86 -9.39 3.05 -0.64
N ASP A 87 -9.93 3.70 0.40
CA ASP A 87 -10.18 5.14 0.43
C ASP A 87 -9.11 5.89 1.24
N PRO A 88 -8.18 6.62 0.59
CA PRO A 88 -7.11 7.33 1.26
C PRO A 88 -7.60 8.35 2.30
N VAL A 89 -8.76 8.97 2.06
CA VAL A 89 -9.30 9.99 2.97
C VAL A 89 -9.75 9.35 4.28
N VAL A 90 -10.24 8.12 4.22
CA VAL A 90 -10.61 7.35 5.41
C VAL A 90 -9.35 6.86 6.13
N THR A 91 -8.39 6.29 5.40
CA THR A 91 -7.18 5.72 6.01
C THR A 91 -6.26 6.75 6.64
N SER A 92 -6.27 8.01 6.16
CA SER A 92 -5.49 9.11 6.74
C SER A 92 -6.20 9.83 7.89
N SER A 93 -7.39 9.37 8.30
CA SER A 93 -8.14 9.99 9.39
C SER A 93 -7.70 9.46 10.76
N GLU A 94 -7.72 10.34 11.76
CA GLU A 94 -7.35 10.01 13.14
C GLU A 94 -8.20 8.86 13.71
N ILE A 95 -9.52 8.89 13.49
CA ILE A 95 -10.43 7.83 13.93
C ILE A 95 -10.11 6.45 13.35
N PHE A 96 -9.59 6.39 12.12
CA PHE A 96 -9.12 5.14 11.51
C PHE A 96 -7.77 4.74 12.12
N MET A 97 -6.82 5.67 12.14
CA MET A 97 -5.44 5.45 12.58
C MET A 97 -5.38 4.99 14.05
N GLU A 98 -6.11 5.63 14.95
CA GLU A 98 -6.16 5.27 16.37
C GLU A 98 -6.77 3.88 16.59
N TYR A 99 -7.87 3.58 15.89
CA TYR A 99 -8.53 2.29 16.04
C TYR A 99 -7.67 1.14 15.53
N PHE A 100 -7.06 1.28 14.34
CA PHE A 100 -6.18 0.25 13.79
C PHE A 100 -4.86 0.13 14.56
N LYS A 101 -4.33 1.22 15.10
CA LYS A 101 -3.19 1.18 16.03
C LYS A 101 -3.54 0.33 17.26
N LYS A 102 -4.68 0.61 17.90
CA LYS A 102 -5.14 -0.14 19.07
C LYS A 102 -5.33 -1.63 18.74
N LEU A 103 -6.02 -1.93 17.63
CA LEU A 103 -6.24 -3.33 17.21
C LEU A 103 -4.92 -4.08 16.98
N GLN A 104 -3.94 -3.46 16.33
CA GLN A 104 -2.62 -4.05 16.10
C GLN A 104 -1.91 -4.34 17.44
N MET A 105 -1.84 -3.36 18.35
CA MET A 105 -1.21 -3.53 19.66
C MET A 105 -1.88 -4.63 20.49
N ASP A 106 -3.22 -4.62 20.57
CA ASP A 106 -4.01 -5.61 21.31
C ASP A 106 -3.83 -7.02 20.73
N THR A 107 -3.69 -7.15 19.40
CA THR A 107 -3.52 -8.45 18.72
C THR A 107 -2.23 -9.16 19.15
N PHE A 108 -1.15 -8.41 19.30
CA PHE A 108 0.16 -8.94 19.67
C PHE A 108 0.45 -8.81 21.17
N ASN A 109 -0.54 -8.39 21.97
CA ASN A 109 -0.38 -8.05 23.40
C ASN A 109 0.82 -7.11 23.64
N MET A 110 1.05 -6.17 22.71
CA MET A 110 2.23 -5.32 22.74
C MET A 110 1.95 -4.09 23.61
N PRO A 111 2.77 -3.80 24.64
CA PRO A 111 2.70 -2.53 25.36
C PRO A 111 3.35 -1.40 24.54
N THR A 112 2.90 -0.17 24.78
CA THR A 112 3.60 1.02 24.25
C THR A 112 4.91 1.22 25.01
N VAL A 113 6.03 0.97 24.35
CA VAL A 113 7.39 1.15 24.91
C VAL A 113 8.29 1.86 23.92
N GLN A 114 9.24 2.63 24.44
CA GLN A 114 10.28 3.28 23.64
C GLN A 114 11.35 2.25 23.25
N LEU A 115 11.83 2.32 22.02
CA LEU A 115 12.89 1.46 21.49
C LEU A 115 13.65 2.16 20.37
N ILE A 116 14.80 1.60 20.02
CA ILE A 116 15.57 2.00 18.85
C ILE A 116 15.18 1.09 17.68
N LEU A 117 14.60 1.66 16.63
CA LEU A 117 14.28 0.96 15.39
C LEU A 117 15.29 1.33 14.30
N ARG A 118 15.89 0.33 13.67
CA ARG A 118 16.80 0.51 12.53
C ARG A 118 16.02 0.54 11.24
N ILE A 119 16.16 1.63 10.49
CA ILE A 119 15.63 1.75 9.13
C ILE A 119 16.80 1.75 8.17
N TYR A 120 16.83 0.75 7.29
CA TYR A 120 17.91 0.52 6.35
C TYR A 120 17.76 1.38 5.10
N MET A 121 18.89 1.71 4.51
CA MET A 121 19.02 2.26 3.16
C MET A 121 19.45 1.14 2.20
N PRO A 122 19.30 1.33 0.87
CA PRO A 122 19.59 0.28 -0.10
C PRO A 122 21.06 -0.23 -0.11
N ASP A 123 22.02 0.54 0.41
CA ASP A 123 23.41 0.10 0.55
C ASP A 123 23.66 -0.78 1.78
N GLY A 124 22.65 -0.97 2.64
CA GLY A 124 22.72 -1.74 3.88
C GLY A 124 23.16 -0.93 5.10
N ALA A 125 23.48 0.36 4.96
CA ALA A 125 23.60 1.24 6.12
C ALA A 125 22.20 1.52 6.71
N ALA A 126 22.14 1.90 7.99
CA ALA A 126 20.87 2.12 8.68
C ALA A 126 20.88 3.40 9.50
N VAL A 127 19.72 4.07 9.58
CA VAL A 127 19.45 5.11 10.55
C VAL A 127 18.72 4.51 11.75
N GLU A 128 19.26 4.76 12.94
CA GLU A 128 18.63 4.37 14.21
C GLU A 128 17.63 5.45 14.64
N LEU A 129 16.39 5.08 14.92
CA LEU A 129 15.33 6.00 15.32
C LEU A 129 14.81 5.65 16.71
N ASP A 130 14.69 6.64 17.58
CA ASP A 130 13.96 6.52 18.83
C ASP A 130 12.45 6.57 18.52
N VAL A 131 11.78 5.42 18.65
CA VAL A 131 10.36 5.25 18.30
C VAL A 131 9.62 4.51 19.40
N GLN A 132 8.29 4.59 19.35
CA GLN A 132 7.43 3.73 20.14
C GLN A 132 6.99 2.49 19.35
N THR A 133 6.72 1.38 20.04
CA THR A 133 6.07 0.19 19.44
C THR A 133 4.75 0.52 18.73
N SER A 134 4.07 1.60 19.15
CA SER A 134 2.81 2.10 18.59
C SER A 134 2.95 3.16 17.50
N ASP A 135 4.17 3.49 17.05
CA ASP A 135 4.38 4.45 15.97
C ASP A 135 3.98 3.87 14.61
N SER A 136 3.26 4.66 13.83
CA SER A 136 2.80 4.27 12.50
C SER A 136 3.92 4.35 11.46
N ALA A 137 3.76 3.61 10.36
CA ALA A 137 4.71 3.64 9.26
C ALA A 137 4.89 5.04 8.66
N GLU A 138 3.82 5.84 8.62
CA GLU A 138 3.89 7.24 8.19
C GLU A 138 4.81 8.08 9.08
N ARG A 139 4.68 7.94 10.41
CA ARG A 139 5.52 8.66 11.39
C ARG A 139 6.97 8.18 11.35
N VAL A 140 7.18 6.86 11.26
CA VAL A 140 8.52 6.27 11.17
C VAL A 140 9.22 6.71 9.89
N LEU A 141 8.50 6.75 8.76
CA LEU A 141 9.03 7.25 7.49
C LEU A 141 9.43 8.72 7.59
N GLU A 142 8.55 9.58 8.14
CA GLU A 142 8.84 11.00 8.32
C GLU A 142 10.09 11.21 9.18
N ALA A 143 10.23 10.48 10.29
CA ALA A 143 11.41 10.52 11.15
C ALA A 143 12.68 10.01 10.45
N ALA A 144 12.58 8.92 9.68
CA ALA A 144 13.69 8.38 8.90
C ALA A 144 14.21 9.39 7.88
N LEU A 145 13.29 9.95 7.07
CA LEU A 145 13.61 10.92 6.03
C LEU A 145 14.18 12.22 6.61
N PHE A 146 13.62 12.71 7.72
CA PHE A 146 14.15 13.86 8.44
C PHE A 146 15.59 13.62 8.90
N LYS A 147 15.89 12.45 9.47
CA LYS A 147 17.25 12.09 9.91
C LYS A 147 18.23 11.93 8.74
N LEU A 148 17.72 11.56 7.57
CA LEU A 148 18.48 11.50 6.31
C LEU A 148 18.61 12.88 5.62
N GLY A 149 18.03 13.94 6.17
CA GLY A 149 18.06 15.29 5.61
C GLY A 149 17.12 15.50 4.40
N VAL A 150 16.26 14.53 4.09
CA VAL A 150 15.26 14.66 3.03
C VAL A 150 14.13 15.57 3.50
N SER A 151 13.83 16.60 2.71
CA SER A 151 12.76 17.54 3.04
C SER A 151 11.38 16.86 3.07
N ARG A 152 10.49 17.36 3.94
CA ARG A 152 9.13 16.84 4.13
C ARG A 152 8.31 16.80 2.84
N GLU A 153 8.50 17.77 1.95
CA GLU A 153 7.81 17.87 0.65
C GLU A 153 8.12 16.68 -0.27
N LEU A 154 9.30 16.07 -0.13
CA LEU A 154 9.69 14.91 -0.93
C LEU A 154 9.26 13.58 -0.30
N GLY A 155 8.64 13.60 0.90
CA GLY A 155 8.27 12.40 1.63
C GLY A 155 7.32 11.47 0.87
N GLU A 156 6.45 12.03 0.02
CA GLU A 156 5.49 11.25 -0.78
C GLU A 156 6.14 10.36 -1.85
N TYR A 157 7.40 10.62 -2.21
CA TYR A 157 8.16 9.83 -3.20
C TYR A 157 8.86 8.62 -2.59
N PHE A 158 8.76 8.42 -1.27
CA PHE A 158 9.39 7.31 -0.55
C PHE A 158 8.34 6.51 0.22
N SER A 159 8.69 5.27 0.57
CA SER A 159 7.90 4.43 1.46
C SER A 159 8.82 3.47 2.20
N LEU A 160 8.32 2.92 3.30
CA LEU A 160 8.96 1.80 3.99
C LEU A 160 8.58 0.49 3.31
N PHE A 161 9.55 -0.42 3.20
CA PHE A 161 9.39 -1.76 2.66
C PHE A 161 9.97 -2.78 3.62
N ILE A 162 9.33 -3.95 3.69
CA ILE A 162 9.96 -5.15 4.24
C ILE A 162 10.81 -5.75 3.12
N THR A 163 12.10 -5.91 3.39
CA THR A 163 13.05 -6.60 2.51
C THR A 163 13.59 -7.82 3.23
N HIS A 164 13.97 -8.84 2.48
CA HIS A 164 14.61 -10.05 3.00
C HIS A 164 16.00 -10.17 2.38
N LYS A 165 17.01 -10.33 3.24
CA LYS A 165 18.41 -10.35 2.84
C LYS A 165 19.13 -11.53 3.50
N GLU A 166 19.18 -12.64 2.78
CA GLU A 166 20.00 -13.78 3.18
C GLU A 166 21.50 -13.47 3.01
N ALA A 167 22.34 -13.99 3.92
CA ALA A 167 23.79 -13.75 3.89
C ALA A 167 24.48 -14.23 2.58
N LYS A 168 23.89 -15.21 1.89
CA LYS A 168 24.39 -15.77 0.63
C LYS A 168 23.28 -15.99 -0.41
N GLY A 169 22.09 -15.46 -0.16
CA GLY A 169 20.91 -15.69 -1.00
C GLY A 169 20.45 -14.43 -1.72
N PRO A 170 19.34 -14.52 -2.46
CA PRO A 170 18.80 -13.38 -3.20
C PRO A 170 18.27 -12.32 -2.22
N PHE A 171 18.54 -11.05 -2.51
CA PHE A 171 17.80 -9.95 -1.90
C PHE A 171 16.42 -9.86 -2.53
N THR A 172 15.39 -9.76 -1.71
CA THR A 172 14.00 -9.64 -2.19
C THR A 172 13.28 -8.50 -1.49
N VAL A 173 12.46 -7.76 -2.24
CA VAL A 173 11.50 -6.81 -1.67
C VAL A 173 10.21 -7.58 -1.45
N VAL A 174 9.76 -7.67 -0.21
CA VAL A 174 8.66 -8.56 0.17
C VAL A 174 7.32 -7.83 0.10
N LYS A 175 7.25 -6.66 0.74
CA LYS A 175 6.01 -5.89 0.88
C LYS A 175 6.32 -4.41 1.10
N ARG A 176 5.42 -3.53 0.64
CA ARG A 176 5.37 -2.12 1.06
C ARG A 176 4.53 -1.99 2.33
N ILE A 177 5.07 -1.35 3.36
CA ILE A 177 4.34 -1.10 4.61
C ILE A 177 3.34 0.04 4.38
N ALA A 178 2.05 -0.20 4.62
CA ALA A 178 1.02 0.84 4.53
C ALA A 178 1.14 1.83 5.69
N GLY A 179 0.78 3.10 5.45
CA GLY A 179 1.02 4.21 6.40
C GLY A 179 0.45 4.00 7.81
N PHE A 180 -0.62 3.22 7.93
CA PHE A 180 -1.32 2.91 9.19
C PHE A 180 -0.81 1.65 9.90
N GLU A 181 0.05 0.86 9.27
CA GLU A 181 0.68 -0.29 9.93
C GLU A 181 1.69 0.20 10.97
N LEU A 182 1.99 -0.65 11.96
CA LEU A 182 3.01 -0.40 12.97
C LEU A 182 4.29 -1.17 12.60
N PRO A 183 5.33 -0.51 12.03
CA PRO A 183 6.46 -1.21 11.41
C PRO A 183 7.17 -2.17 12.36
N PHE A 184 7.31 -1.81 13.63
CA PHE A 184 7.89 -2.67 14.66
C PHE A 184 7.11 -3.98 14.80
N LEU A 185 5.77 -3.94 14.84
CA LEU A 185 4.97 -5.15 14.95
C LEU A 185 5.02 -6.00 13.68
N THR A 186 5.04 -5.34 12.51
CA THR A 186 5.14 -6.04 11.22
C THR A 186 6.42 -6.87 11.15
N ILE A 187 7.57 -6.30 11.55
CA ILE A 187 8.85 -7.02 11.53
C ILE A 187 8.97 -8.00 12.71
N TRP A 188 8.48 -7.64 13.90
CA TRP A 188 8.51 -8.51 15.08
C TRP A 188 7.75 -9.82 14.85
N ASN A 189 6.60 -9.77 14.20
CA ASN A 189 5.78 -10.94 13.89
C ASN A 189 6.39 -11.85 12.80
N LEU A 190 7.44 -11.42 12.07
CA LEU A 190 8.12 -12.29 11.11
C LEU A 190 9.06 -13.30 11.79
N GLU A 191 9.51 -13.01 13.02
CA GLU A 191 10.39 -13.86 13.83
C GLU A 191 11.67 -14.33 13.10
N ASP A 192 12.19 -13.50 12.19
CA ASP A 192 13.39 -13.80 11.40
C ASP A 192 14.23 -12.53 11.17
N ASP A 193 15.48 -12.58 11.64
CA ASP A 193 16.47 -11.49 11.60
C ASP A 193 16.97 -11.15 10.18
N GLN A 194 16.62 -11.96 9.18
CA GLN A 194 16.92 -11.69 7.77
C GLN A 194 15.96 -10.68 7.14
N PHE A 195 14.82 -10.41 7.79
CA PHE A 195 13.90 -9.35 7.36
C PHE A 195 14.33 -8.00 7.93
N GLN A 196 14.20 -6.96 7.11
CA GLN A 196 14.60 -5.59 7.44
C GLN A 196 13.54 -4.60 6.96
N ILE A 197 13.47 -3.44 7.60
CA ILE A 197 12.67 -2.31 7.11
C ILE A 197 13.61 -1.38 6.35
N GLU A 198 13.34 -1.15 5.06
CA GLU A 198 14.16 -0.34 4.18
C GLU A 198 13.37 0.87 3.63
N VAL A 199 13.98 2.06 3.57
CA VAL A 199 13.44 3.19 2.80
C VAL A 199 13.74 2.97 1.32
N ARG A 200 12.71 3.00 0.49
CA ARG A 200 12.87 2.96 -0.97
C ARG A 200 11.98 3.99 -1.64
N LYS A 201 12.32 4.36 -2.87
CA LYS A 201 11.44 5.18 -3.71
C LYS A 201 10.11 4.45 -3.94
N TRP A 202 9.01 5.17 -3.88
CA TRP A 202 7.67 4.66 -4.12
C TRP A 202 6.97 5.42 -5.24
N TYR A 203 7.50 5.22 -6.44
CA TYR A 203 6.83 5.55 -7.68
C TYR A 203 7.31 4.64 -8.81
N MET A 204 6.45 4.44 -9.80
CA MET A 204 6.68 3.49 -10.89
C MET A 204 7.15 4.17 -12.17
N ASN A 205 6.79 5.43 -12.38
CA ASN A 205 7.25 6.19 -13.54
C ASN A 205 8.61 6.87 -13.26
N PRO A 206 9.71 6.49 -13.95
CA PRO A 206 11.03 7.10 -13.76
C PRO A 206 11.07 8.61 -14.04
N SER A 207 10.08 9.18 -14.74
CA SER A 207 9.99 10.63 -14.93
C SER A 207 9.89 11.39 -13.60
N ASN A 208 9.35 10.77 -12.56
CA ASN A 208 9.24 11.36 -11.23
C ASN A 208 10.59 11.58 -10.53
N ASP A 209 11.68 10.95 -11.01
CA ASP A 209 13.02 11.26 -10.53
C ASP A 209 13.34 12.76 -10.64
N ALA A 210 12.78 13.45 -11.65
CA ALA A 210 13.00 14.88 -11.86
C ALA A 210 12.60 15.73 -10.64
N MET A 211 11.59 15.29 -9.88
CA MET A 211 11.13 15.98 -8.67
C MET A 211 12.13 15.89 -7.52
N LEU A 212 13.02 14.89 -7.55
CA LEU A 212 14.03 14.63 -6.53
C LEU A 212 15.39 15.26 -6.86
N MET A 213 15.63 15.67 -8.11
CA MET A 213 16.93 16.19 -8.56
C MET A 213 17.34 17.53 -7.92
N GLY A 214 16.42 18.21 -7.21
CA GLY A 214 16.70 19.43 -6.47
C GLY A 214 17.29 19.23 -5.06
N SER A 215 17.28 17.99 -4.54
CA SER A 215 17.80 17.66 -3.20
C SER A 215 18.95 16.66 -3.29
N THR A 216 20.06 16.99 -2.65
CA THR A 216 21.27 16.13 -2.64
C THR A 216 20.99 14.82 -1.88
N GLU A 217 20.25 14.90 -0.79
CA GLU A 217 19.87 13.79 0.07
C GLU A 217 18.89 12.84 -0.65
N ALA A 218 17.94 13.39 -1.42
CA ALA A 218 17.04 12.59 -2.24
C ALA A 218 17.77 11.93 -3.42
N ILE A 219 18.71 12.65 -4.07
CA ILE A 219 19.60 12.08 -5.09
C ILE A 219 20.41 10.93 -4.51
N ASP A 220 20.90 11.06 -3.28
CA ASP A 220 21.66 10.02 -2.60
C ASP A 220 20.83 8.75 -2.43
N LEU A 221 19.61 8.84 -1.92
CA LEU A 221 18.72 7.67 -1.79
C LEU A 221 18.40 7.02 -3.15
N LEU A 222 18.12 7.82 -4.18
CA LEU A 222 17.90 7.30 -5.53
C LEU A 222 19.14 6.60 -6.10
N TYR A 223 20.32 7.19 -5.88
CA TYR A 223 21.59 6.63 -6.30
C TYR A 223 21.85 5.30 -5.61
N LEU A 224 21.73 5.24 -4.28
CA LEU A 224 21.94 4.01 -3.52
C LEU A 224 21.01 2.89 -4.01
N GLN A 225 19.72 3.20 -4.23
CA GLN A 225 18.77 2.22 -4.75
C GLN A 225 19.15 1.76 -6.16
N ALA A 226 19.50 2.68 -7.07
CA ALA A 226 19.89 2.34 -8.44
C ALA A 226 21.17 1.48 -8.50
N VAL A 227 22.12 1.72 -7.59
CA VAL A 227 23.33 0.90 -7.46
C VAL A 227 22.98 -0.51 -6.97
N GLN A 228 22.14 -0.63 -5.95
CA GLN A 228 21.69 -1.93 -5.44
C GLN A 228 20.99 -2.74 -6.55
N GLU A 229 20.04 -2.13 -7.27
CA GLU A 229 19.30 -2.79 -8.35
C GLU A 229 20.19 -3.17 -9.54
N PHE A 230 21.22 -2.37 -9.84
CA PHE A 230 22.23 -2.71 -10.84
C PHE A 230 23.12 -3.89 -10.39
N GLN A 231 23.54 -3.91 -9.12
CA GLN A 231 24.36 -5.00 -8.55
C GLN A 231 23.59 -6.32 -8.42
N MET A 232 22.28 -6.25 -8.16
CA MET A 232 21.38 -7.40 -8.11
C MET A 232 20.94 -7.89 -9.51
N GLU A 233 21.45 -7.28 -10.59
CA GLU A 233 21.11 -7.60 -11.97
C GLU A 233 19.61 -7.45 -12.32
N TRP A 234 18.91 -6.56 -11.61
CA TRP A 234 17.49 -6.27 -11.88
C TRP A 234 17.31 -5.40 -13.13
N THR A 235 18.37 -4.74 -13.57
CA THR A 235 18.39 -3.94 -14.80
C THR A 235 19.18 -4.65 -15.89
N ARG A 236 18.94 -4.31 -17.16
CA ARG A 236 19.59 -4.94 -18.33
C ARG A 236 20.41 -3.95 -19.16
N PRO A 237 21.58 -3.52 -18.68
CA PRO A 237 22.45 -2.66 -19.45
C PRO A 237 23.15 -3.41 -20.59
N THR A 238 23.35 -2.73 -21.70
CA THR A 238 24.28 -3.19 -22.74
C THR A 238 25.72 -3.21 -22.21
N LYS A 239 26.63 -3.94 -22.88
CA LYS A 239 28.05 -4.01 -22.48
C LYS A 239 28.71 -2.62 -22.37
N ASP A 240 28.37 -1.70 -23.28
CA ASP A 240 28.88 -0.31 -23.25
C ASP A 240 28.31 0.47 -22.06
N GLN A 241 27.00 0.37 -21.81
CA GLN A 241 26.38 0.98 -20.62
C GLN A 241 26.98 0.41 -19.33
N GLN A 242 27.20 -0.89 -19.24
CA GLN A 242 27.79 -1.54 -18.07
C GLN A 242 29.20 -1.00 -17.77
N GLN A 243 30.04 -0.84 -18.79
CA GLN A 243 31.37 -0.24 -18.64
C GLN A 243 31.30 1.21 -18.16
N LYS A 244 30.40 2.02 -18.73
CA LYS A 244 30.21 3.42 -18.34
C LYS A 244 29.64 3.56 -16.92
N LEU A 245 28.70 2.70 -16.52
CA LEU A 245 28.14 2.64 -15.17
C LEU A 245 29.23 2.28 -14.16
N GLN A 246 30.02 1.23 -14.43
CA GLN A 246 31.16 0.85 -13.57
C GLN A 246 32.20 1.99 -13.46
N HIS A 247 32.42 2.75 -14.53
CA HIS A 247 33.27 3.93 -14.47
C HIS A 247 32.69 5.03 -13.57
N CYS A 248 31.38 5.31 -13.68
CA CYS A 248 30.71 6.26 -12.81
C CYS A 248 30.75 5.84 -11.33
N LEU A 249 30.62 4.55 -11.03
CA LEU A 249 30.77 4.00 -9.68
C LEU A 249 32.17 4.27 -9.12
N LYS A 250 33.22 4.00 -9.89
CA LYS A 250 34.62 4.24 -9.49
C LYS A 250 34.90 5.72 -9.22
N GLN A 251 34.27 6.62 -9.97
CA GLN A 251 34.40 8.07 -9.79
C GLN A 251 33.45 8.65 -8.73
N GLN A 252 32.54 7.84 -8.18
CA GLN A 252 31.46 8.27 -7.30
C GLN A 252 30.61 9.42 -7.88
N ASN A 253 30.47 9.47 -9.21
CA ASN A 253 29.68 10.50 -9.89
C ASN A 253 28.20 10.09 -9.91
N LYS A 254 27.48 10.43 -8.83
CA LYS A 254 26.09 10.04 -8.59
C LYS A 254 25.14 10.51 -9.69
N LEU A 255 25.23 11.77 -10.09
CA LEU A 255 24.37 12.36 -11.11
C LEU A 255 24.59 11.69 -12.48
N LYS A 256 25.85 11.53 -12.90
CA LYS A 256 26.16 10.87 -14.17
C LYS A 256 25.70 9.41 -14.18
N PHE A 257 25.83 8.72 -13.05
CA PHE A 257 25.33 7.35 -12.89
C PHE A 257 23.81 7.31 -13.09
N LEU A 258 23.05 8.16 -12.39
CA LEU A 258 21.59 8.23 -12.51
C LEU A 258 21.13 8.62 -13.92
N GLU A 259 21.78 9.60 -14.55
CA GLU A 259 21.51 9.96 -15.95
C GLU A 259 21.70 8.77 -16.90
N LEU A 260 22.75 7.98 -16.69
CA LEU A 260 23.01 6.80 -17.51
C LEU A 260 22.00 5.69 -17.22
N MET A 261 21.67 5.44 -15.96
CA MET A 261 20.66 4.44 -15.55
C MET A 261 19.30 4.69 -16.19
N LYS A 262 18.89 5.95 -16.37
CA LYS A 262 17.64 6.29 -17.10
C LYS A 262 17.58 5.76 -18.54
N THR A 263 18.72 5.42 -19.14
CA THR A 263 18.80 4.82 -20.49
C THR A 263 18.89 3.30 -20.48
N VAL A 264 18.99 2.69 -19.29
CA VAL A 264 19.15 1.24 -19.10
C VAL A 264 17.78 0.58 -19.07
N GLU A 265 17.66 -0.57 -19.72
CA GLU A 265 16.43 -1.35 -19.72
C GLU A 265 16.08 -1.81 -18.29
N TYR A 266 14.80 -1.68 -17.95
CA TYR A 266 14.21 -1.94 -16.63
C TYR A 266 14.65 -1.01 -15.48
N TYR A 267 15.29 0.12 -15.76
CA TYR A 267 15.46 1.14 -14.72
C TYR A 267 14.11 1.68 -14.22
N GLY A 268 13.94 1.69 -12.89
CA GLY A 268 12.69 2.11 -12.24
C GLY A 268 11.58 1.06 -12.25
N TYR A 269 11.89 -0.17 -12.65
CA TYR A 269 11.00 -1.31 -12.51
C TYR A 269 11.32 -2.05 -11.20
N LEU A 270 10.29 -2.57 -10.56
CA LEU A 270 10.46 -3.56 -9.52
C LEU A 270 10.61 -4.95 -10.17
N HIS A 271 11.63 -5.69 -9.75
CA HIS A 271 11.85 -7.07 -10.13
C HIS A 271 11.12 -8.01 -9.16
N ILE A 272 10.30 -8.91 -9.69
CA ILE A 272 9.70 -10.02 -8.94
C ILE A 272 10.61 -11.23 -9.09
N THR A 273 10.97 -11.85 -7.97
CA THR A 273 11.81 -13.05 -7.92
C THR A 273 11.22 -14.14 -8.82
N SER A 274 12.10 -14.93 -9.46
CA SER A 274 11.69 -15.98 -10.38
C SER A 274 10.62 -16.87 -9.76
N CYS A 275 9.55 -17.09 -10.50
CA CYS A 275 8.33 -17.75 -10.04
C CYS A 275 7.76 -18.64 -11.14
N THR A 276 6.60 -19.28 -10.92
CA THR A 276 6.01 -20.18 -11.92
C THR A 276 4.73 -19.63 -12.52
N SER A 277 4.41 -20.08 -13.74
CA SER A 277 3.29 -19.62 -14.55
C SER A 277 2.58 -20.81 -15.20
N ASP A 278 1.28 -20.66 -15.47
CA ASP A 278 0.51 -21.58 -16.31
C ASP A 278 0.72 -21.35 -17.82
N TYR A 279 1.51 -20.33 -18.17
CA TYR A 279 1.84 -19.91 -19.53
C TYR A 279 3.35 -19.91 -19.79
N PRO A 280 3.82 -20.32 -20.99
CA PRO A 280 3.02 -20.87 -22.11
C PRO A 280 2.59 -22.32 -21.88
N GLU A 281 3.25 -23.02 -20.96
CA GLU A 281 2.89 -24.34 -20.46
C GLU A 281 2.88 -24.35 -18.92
N CYS A 282 2.20 -25.34 -18.33
CA CYS A 282 2.14 -25.46 -16.86
C CYS A 282 3.54 -25.55 -16.24
N ASP A 283 3.73 -24.87 -15.12
CA ASP A 283 4.99 -24.79 -14.38
C ASP A 283 6.16 -24.17 -15.16
N SER A 284 5.86 -23.33 -16.15
CA SER A 284 6.89 -22.50 -16.81
C SER A 284 7.49 -21.52 -15.83
N GLU A 285 8.81 -21.38 -15.83
CA GLU A 285 9.49 -20.37 -15.02
C GLU A 285 9.23 -18.98 -15.62
N VAL A 286 8.98 -17.98 -14.78
CA VAL A 286 8.75 -16.60 -15.22
C VAL A 286 9.51 -15.60 -14.35
N THR A 287 10.16 -14.66 -15.02
CA THR A 287 10.74 -13.46 -14.39
C THR A 287 9.94 -12.23 -14.80
N ILE A 288 9.60 -11.37 -13.86
CA ILE A 288 8.68 -10.24 -14.07
C ILE A 288 9.34 -8.93 -13.66
N TRP A 289 9.25 -7.93 -14.53
CA TRP A 289 9.55 -6.54 -14.24
C TRP A 289 8.26 -5.74 -14.32
N VAL A 290 7.95 -4.97 -13.29
CA VAL A 290 6.76 -4.11 -13.24
C VAL A 290 7.16 -2.67 -12.97
N GLY A 291 6.79 -1.75 -13.87
CA GLY A 291 7.21 -0.35 -13.79
C GLY A 291 6.92 0.41 -15.08
N ASN A 292 7.06 1.73 -15.06
CA ASN A 292 6.93 2.59 -16.24
C ASN A 292 5.67 2.33 -17.09
N ASN A 293 4.52 2.14 -16.43
CA ASN A 293 3.22 1.83 -17.07
C ASN A 293 3.16 0.51 -17.87
N GLU A 294 4.02 -0.45 -17.57
CA GLU A 294 3.98 -1.78 -18.19
C GLU A 294 4.40 -2.89 -17.22
N MET A 295 4.11 -4.13 -17.62
CA MET A 295 4.59 -5.36 -17.00
C MET A 295 5.29 -6.19 -18.09
N SER A 296 6.55 -6.53 -17.87
CA SER A 296 7.35 -7.36 -18.77
C SER A 296 7.58 -8.72 -18.13
N CYS A 297 7.03 -9.77 -18.72
CA CYS A 297 7.17 -11.16 -18.28
C CYS A 297 8.08 -11.91 -19.25
N HIS A 298 9.10 -12.58 -18.73
CA HIS A 298 10.00 -13.45 -19.48
C HIS A 298 9.74 -14.89 -19.04
N PHE A 299 9.12 -15.68 -19.91
CA PHE A 299 8.77 -17.07 -19.66
C PHE A 299 9.86 -17.99 -20.19
N TYR A 300 10.17 -19.03 -19.43
CA TYR A 300 11.09 -20.09 -19.77
C TYR A 300 10.38 -21.43 -19.59
N SER A 301 10.06 -22.05 -20.72
CA SER A 301 9.48 -23.38 -20.79
C SER A 301 10.52 -24.44 -20.42
N PRO A 302 10.15 -25.51 -19.67
CA PRO A 302 11.00 -26.69 -19.49
C PRO A 302 11.59 -27.25 -20.79
N GLY A 303 10.88 -27.10 -21.92
CA GLY A 303 11.37 -27.47 -23.26
C GLY A 303 12.48 -26.58 -23.85
N GLY A 304 12.97 -25.58 -23.12
CA GLY A 304 14.01 -24.63 -23.57
C GLY A 304 13.49 -23.50 -24.47
N HIS A 305 12.18 -23.37 -24.63
CA HIS A 305 11.59 -22.23 -25.32
C HIS A 305 11.52 -21.02 -24.38
N ALA A 306 11.90 -19.85 -24.87
CA ALA A 306 11.77 -18.59 -24.16
C ALA A 306 10.79 -17.68 -24.89
N GLU A 307 9.82 -17.14 -24.16
CA GLU A 307 8.82 -16.19 -24.68
C GLU A 307 8.80 -14.92 -23.82
N ASN A 308 8.77 -13.76 -24.47
CA ASN A 308 8.72 -12.46 -23.79
C ASN A 308 7.38 -11.80 -24.06
N LEU A 309 6.66 -11.46 -23.00
CA LEU A 309 5.39 -10.75 -23.05
C LEU A 309 5.56 -9.38 -22.39
N ARG A 310 5.34 -8.30 -23.15
CA ARG A 310 5.26 -6.93 -22.62
C ARG A 310 3.82 -6.46 -22.71
N LEU A 311 3.24 -6.12 -21.57
CA LEU A 311 1.87 -5.65 -21.45
C LEU A 311 1.88 -4.21 -20.96
N SER A 312 1.28 -3.29 -21.72
CA SER A 312 0.99 -1.99 -21.15
C SER A 312 -0.04 -2.18 -20.05
N ILE A 313 0.01 -1.36 -19.00
CA ILE A 313 -1.05 -1.31 -17.98
C ILE A 313 -2.41 -0.85 -18.57
N LYS A 314 -2.48 -0.45 -19.86
CA LYS A 314 -3.76 -0.28 -20.60
C LYS A 314 -4.35 -1.59 -21.10
N ASP A 315 -3.50 -2.58 -21.39
CA ASP A 315 -3.88 -3.87 -21.96
C ASP A 315 -4.31 -4.86 -20.88
N LEU A 316 -3.92 -4.60 -19.62
CA LEU A 316 -4.40 -5.30 -18.44
C LEU A 316 -5.83 -4.88 -18.12
N ILE A 317 -6.76 -5.85 -18.13
CA ILE A 317 -8.19 -5.65 -17.91
C ILE A 317 -8.50 -5.71 -16.43
N CYS A 318 -8.08 -6.80 -15.79
CA CYS A 318 -8.24 -7.01 -14.37
C CYS A 318 -7.17 -7.98 -13.87
N TRP A 319 -6.98 -7.98 -12.55
CA TRP A 319 -6.20 -9.00 -11.87
C TRP A 319 -6.79 -9.25 -10.49
N ASN A 320 -6.58 -10.46 -9.98
CA ASN A 320 -6.90 -10.84 -8.63
C ASN A 320 -5.68 -11.52 -7.99
N VAL A 321 -5.62 -11.44 -6.66
CA VAL A 321 -4.67 -12.20 -5.87
C VAL A 321 -5.47 -13.17 -5.02
N THR A 322 -5.12 -14.45 -5.07
CA THR A 322 -5.76 -15.48 -4.26
C THR A 322 -4.74 -16.13 -3.35
N LEU A 323 -5.14 -16.37 -2.11
CA LEU A 323 -4.38 -17.19 -1.18
C LEU A 323 -4.79 -18.65 -1.37
N LEU A 324 -3.87 -19.48 -1.84
CA LEU A 324 -4.12 -20.91 -1.98
C LEU A 324 -4.02 -21.58 -0.60
N PRO A 325 -4.94 -22.52 -0.27
CA PRO A 325 -4.82 -23.32 0.94
C PRO A 325 -3.50 -24.08 0.93
N LYS A 326 -2.78 -24.10 2.07
CA LYS A 326 -1.60 -24.96 2.20
C LYS A 326 -2.00 -26.40 1.89
N LYS A 327 -1.42 -26.99 0.84
CA LYS A 327 -1.41 -28.45 0.69
C LYS A 327 -0.73 -29.00 1.95
N GLN A 328 -1.36 -29.99 2.56
CA GLN A 328 -1.15 -30.44 3.95
C GLN A 328 0.25 -31.02 4.25
N GLU A 329 1.23 -30.89 3.35
CA GLU A 329 2.47 -31.67 3.36
C GLU A 329 3.77 -30.88 3.60
N VAL A 330 3.75 -29.55 3.73
CA VAL A 330 4.99 -28.79 4.02
C VAL A 330 4.86 -27.94 5.28
N MET A 331 5.61 -28.36 6.30
CA MET A 331 5.71 -27.89 7.69
C MET A 331 6.34 -26.48 7.87
N SER A 332 6.25 -25.58 6.88
CA SER A 332 6.75 -24.21 7.03
C SER A 332 5.59 -23.27 7.38
N PRO A 333 5.58 -22.62 8.56
CA PRO A 333 4.51 -21.71 8.97
C PRO A 333 4.31 -20.52 8.01
N ASN A 334 5.34 -20.13 7.26
CA ASN A 334 5.36 -18.83 6.56
C ASN A 334 5.23 -18.86 5.03
N HIS A 335 5.36 -20.02 4.36
CA HIS A 335 5.22 -20.07 2.90
C HIS A 335 3.74 -20.16 2.49
N GLN A 336 3.16 -19.01 2.16
CA GLN A 336 1.82 -18.89 1.58
C GLN A 336 1.94 -19.11 0.07
N HIS A 337 1.24 -20.12 -0.47
CA HIS A 337 1.09 -20.23 -1.92
C HIS A 337 0.12 -19.15 -2.37
N LEU A 338 0.66 -18.14 -3.05
CA LEU A 338 -0.09 -17.02 -3.59
C LEU A 338 -0.15 -17.13 -5.10
N GLU A 339 -1.33 -16.90 -5.66
CA GLU A 339 -1.52 -16.74 -7.10
C GLU A 339 -1.91 -15.29 -7.41
N LEU A 340 -1.35 -14.75 -8.50
CA LEU A 340 -1.87 -13.57 -9.17
C LEU A 340 -2.34 -13.99 -10.55
N LYS A 341 -3.65 -13.90 -10.78
CA LYS A 341 -4.25 -14.17 -12.09
C LYS A 341 -4.67 -12.85 -12.72
N PHE A 342 -4.37 -12.68 -14.00
CA PHE A 342 -4.68 -11.45 -14.73
C PHE A 342 -5.22 -11.74 -16.12
N ASP A 343 -6.22 -10.96 -16.51
CA ASP A 343 -6.79 -10.95 -17.85
C ASP A 343 -6.21 -9.76 -18.64
N TYR A 344 -5.80 -10.00 -19.88
CA TYR A 344 -5.26 -8.97 -20.76
C TYR A 344 -5.75 -9.11 -22.19
N GLN A 345 -5.73 -8.00 -22.91
CA GLN A 345 -6.10 -7.93 -24.31
C GLN A 345 -4.86 -7.92 -25.20
N GLN A 346 -4.81 -8.82 -26.18
CA GLN A 346 -3.79 -8.84 -27.23
C GLN A 346 -4.47 -8.86 -28.59
N GLY A 347 -4.46 -7.70 -29.27
CA GLY A 347 -5.25 -7.51 -30.49
C GLY A 347 -6.74 -7.65 -30.21
N SER A 348 -7.40 -8.61 -30.87
CA SER A 348 -8.81 -8.95 -30.64
C SER A 348 -9.02 -10.08 -29.63
N SER A 349 -7.95 -10.70 -29.13
CA SER A 349 -8.03 -11.84 -28.21
C SER A 349 -7.93 -11.43 -26.75
N LEU A 350 -8.78 -12.01 -25.92
CA LEU A 350 -8.68 -11.98 -24.46
C LEU A 350 -7.89 -13.19 -24.01
N LYS A 351 -6.86 -12.97 -23.20
CA LYS A 351 -6.01 -14.01 -22.63
C LYS A 351 -5.93 -13.85 -21.12
N CYS A 352 -5.67 -14.97 -20.46
CA CYS A 352 -5.55 -15.05 -19.02
C CYS A 352 -4.26 -15.81 -18.68
N ILE A 353 -3.50 -15.31 -17.71
CA ILE A 353 -2.30 -15.97 -17.18
C ILE A 353 -2.40 -15.98 -15.66
N THR A 354 -1.96 -17.09 -15.06
CA THR A 354 -1.84 -17.27 -13.61
C THR A 354 -0.38 -17.39 -13.23
N ILE A 355 0.07 -16.52 -12.34
CA ILE A 355 1.43 -16.50 -11.79
C ILE A 355 1.39 -16.95 -10.34
N HIS A 356 2.18 -17.95 -9.98
CA HIS A 356 2.35 -18.42 -8.61
C HIS A 356 3.60 -17.80 -8.02
N THR A 357 3.44 -16.79 -7.15
CA THR A 357 4.56 -16.03 -6.59
C THR A 357 4.23 -15.55 -5.18
N GLU A 358 5.19 -15.68 -4.26
CA GLU A 358 5.06 -15.16 -2.89
C GLU A 358 4.94 -13.62 -2.85
N GLN A 359 5.33 -12.93 -3.93
CA GLN A 359 5.24 -11.48 -4.07
C GLN A 359 3.95 -11.03 -4.78
N ALA A 360 2.91 -11.87 -4.86
CA ALA A 360 1.67 -11.55 -5.57
C ALA A 360 1.00 -10.25 -5.09
N PHE A 361 1.00 -10.00 -3.77
CA PHE A 361 0.47 -8.76 -3.21
C PHE A 361 1.31 -7.53 -3.58
N LEU A 362 2.64 -7.67 -3.58
CA LEU A 362 3.55 -6.60 -3.99
C LEU A 362 3.36 -6.27 -5.46
N LEU A 363 3.29 -7.28 -6.34
CA LEU A 363 3.01 -7.12 -7.77
C LEU A 363 1.67 -6.40 -7.97
N SER A 364 0.61 -6.85 -7.30
CA SER A 364 -0.71 -6.19 -7.32
C SER A 364 -0.64 -4.74 -6.86
N SER A 365 0.13 -4.44 -5.80
CA SER A 365 0.33 -3.07 -5.33
C SER A 365 1.12 -2.21 -6.31
N CYS A 366 2.07 -2.77 -7.06
CA CYS A 366 2.78 -2.05 -8.13
C CYS A 366 1.85 -1.73 -9.31
N LEU A 367 1.01 -2.69 -9.74
CA LEU A 367 0.01 -2.46 -10.78
C LEU A 367 -0.97 -1.35 -10.38
N LYS A 368 -1.47 -1.36 -9.13
CA LYS A 368 -2.32 -0.29 -8.59
C LYS A 368 -1.60 1.07 -8.57
N LYS A 369 -0.32 1.10 -8.20
CA LYS A 369 0.48 2.32 -8.15
C LYS A 369 0.70 2.93 -9.54
N MET A 370 0.94 2.10 -10.56
CA MET A 370 1.00 2.58 -11.94
C MET A 370 -0.31 3.22 -12.39
N LEU A 371 -1.46 2.63 -12.03
CA LEU A 371 -2.76 3.22 -12.33
C LEU A 371 -2.96 4.56 -11.61
N SER A 372 -2.52 4.71 -10.36
CA SER A 372 -2.68 5.96 -9.61
C SER A 372 -1.74 7.07 -10.04
N GLU A 373 -0.61 6.75 -10.68
CA GLU A 373 0.34 7.73 -11.23
C GLU A 373 -0.02 8.26 -12.61
N ARG A 374 -1.02 7.66 -13.26
CA ARG A 374 -1.47 8.19 -14.54
C ARG A 374 -2.01 9.59 -14.33
N PRO A 375 -1.67 10.53 -15.23
CA PRO A 375 -2.35 11.82 -15.24
C PRO A 375 -3.83 11.53 -15.37
N VAL A 376 -4.59 11.77 -14.31
CA VAL A 376 -6.04 11.85 -14.40
C VAL A 376 -6.25 12.94 -15.43
N HIS A 377 -6.75 12.58 -16.62
CA HIS A 377 -7.35 13.56 -17.49
C HIS A 377 -8.45 14.19 -16.64
N ARG A 378 -8.13 15.30 -15.98
CA ARG A 378 -9.11 16.28 -15.56
C ARG A 378 -9.69 16.80 -16.86
N CYS A 379 -10.57 16.02 -17.49
CA CYS A 379 -11.72 16.60 -18.13
C CYS A 379 -12.47 17.31 -17.01
N LYS A 380 -12.03 18.54 -16.71
CA LYS A 380 -12.97 19.63 -16.55
C LYS A 380 -13.64 19.77 -17.92
N GLU A 381 -14.49 18.82 -18.29
CA GLU A 381 -15.71 19.22 -18.95
C GLU A 381 -16.41 20.02 -17.87
N GLU A 382 -16.37 21.33 -18.06
CA GLU A 382 -17.32 22.24 -17.48
C GLU A 382 -18.68 21.55 -17.64
N LEU A 383 -19.21 21.02 -16.53
CA LEU A 383 -20.64 21.01 -16.31
C LEU A 383 -21.04 22.48 -16.26
N GLU A 384 -21.06 23.10 -17.45
CA GLU A 384 -21.96 24.20 -17.73
C GLU A 384 -23.34 23.66 -17.39
N ILE A 385 -23.80 23.98 -16.19
CA ILE A 385 -25.21 24.09 -15.93
C ILE A 385 -25.68 25.17 -16.89
N GLN A 386 -26.08 24.76 -18.09
CA GLN A 386 -26.97 25.53 -18.93
C GLN A 386 -28.26 25.69 -18.13
N VAL A 387 -28.35 26.81 -17.42
CA VAL A 387 -29.63 27.33 -16.97
C VAL A 387 -30.37 27.70 -18.25
N ASP A 388 -31.25 26.79 -18.68
CA ASP A 388 -32.23 27.05 -19.72
C ASP A 388 -32.95 28.37 -19.39
N LYS A 389 -32.68 29.40 -20.20
CA LYS A 389 -33.55 30.57 -20.33
C LYS A 389 -34.79 30.16 -21.11
N ALA A 390 -35.63 29.33 -20.49
CA ALA A 390 -36.98 29.08 -20.96
C ALA A 390 -37.92 30.16 -20.42
N THR A 391 -38.16 31.12 -21.30
CA THR A 391 -39.14 32.19 -21.25
C THR A 391 -40.54 31.65 -20.93
N CYS A 392 -40.95 31.64 -19.65
CA CYS A 392 -42.37 31.57 -19.27
C CYS A 392 -42.83 32.94 -18.80
N LYS A 393 -43.46 33.65 -19.74
CA LYS A 393 -44.25 34.86 -19.51
C LYS A 393 -45.39 34.53 -18.54
N SER A 394 -45.41 35.15 -17.36
CA SER A 394 -46.68 35.50 -16.73
C SER A 394 -46.54 36.83 -15.99
N ASN A 395 -47.43 37.75 -16.36
CA ASN A 395 -47.53 39.12 -15.89
C ASN A 395 -48.24 39.13 -14.54
N ILE A 396 -47.61 39.57 -13.44
CA ILE A 396 -48.29 40.28 -12.35
C ILE A 396 -47.31 41.28 -11.72
N ARG A 397 -47.67 42.57 -11.72
CA ARG A 397 -47.03 43.69 -11.01
C ARG A 397 -47.70 43.89 -9.63
N PRO A 398 -47.05 44.62 -8.70
CA PRO A 398 -47.01 44.30 -7.27
C PRO A 398 -48.02 45.08 -6.42
N GLU A 399 -48.32 44.56 -5.23
CA GLU A 399 -48.83 45.35 -4.11
C GLU A 399 -47.94 45.21 -2.87
N GLN A 400 -47.64 46.36 -2.30
CA GLN A 400 -46.95 46.57 -1.03
C GLN A 400 -47.94 46.38 0.13
N ASN A 401 -47.52 45.74 1.23
CA ASN A 401 -47.74 46.21 2.61
C ASN A 401 -47.24 45.20 3.67
N GLY A 402 -46.61 45.72 4.74
CA GLY A 402 -46.50 45.10 6.09
C GLY A 402 -45.27 44.19 6.33
N VAL A 403 -44.10 44.66 6.76
CA VAL A 403 -43.70 45.07 8.13
C VAL A 403 -43.42 43.91 9.12
N HIS A 404 -42.14 43.85 9.53
CA HIS A 404 -41.53 43.34 10.78
C HIS A 404 -41.16 41.83 11.01
N ALA A 405 -39.84 41.59 10.90
CA ALA A 405 -38.91 41.29 12.01
C ALA A 405 -38.36 39.85 12.24
N LYS A 406 -37.02 39.82 12.34
CA LYS A 406 -36.08 38.80 12.91
C LYS A 406 -35.82 37.55 12.03
N LYS A 407 -34.59 37.12 11.75
CA LYS A 407 -33.26 37.42 12.31
C LYS A 407 -32.19 36.97 11.29
N GLN A 408 -31.16 37.79 11.07
CA GLN A 408 -29.94 37.52 10.30
C GLN A 408 -28.76 37.87 11.22
N ALA A 409 -27.83 36.94 11.43
CA ALA A 409 -26.46 37.07 11.98
C ALA A 409 -26.05 35.62 12.35
N LEU A 410 -24.96 35.04 11.84
CA LEU A 410 -23.59 35.47 12.12
C LEU A 410 -22.64 34.72 11.16
N LEU A 411 -21.82 35.46 10.40
CA LEU A 411 -20.66 34.94 9.66
C LEU A 411 -19.68 36.12 9.52
N LYS A 412 -18.56 36.04 10.24
CA LYS A 412 -17.32 36.88 10.29
C LYS A 412 -16.80 36.78 11.74
N ASP A 413 -15.53 36.55 12.07
CA ASP A 413 -14.26 36.69 11.36
C ASP A 413 -13.12 36.08 12.23
N LYS A 414 -11.96 35.78 11.61
CA LYS A 414 -10.57 35.67 12.17
C LYS A 414 -10.21 34.55 13.17
N ARG A 415 -9.29 33.62 12.82
CA ARG A 415 -7.81 33.69 12.86
C ARG A 415 -7.23 34.02 14.25
N GLU A 416 -6.62 33.03 14.89
CA GLU A 416 -5.34 33.16 15.59
C GLU A 416 -4.72 31.77 15.91
N TYR A 417 -3.41 31.71 15.75
CA TYR A 417 -2.52 30.60 16.10
C TYR A 417 -2.16 30.65 17.61
N CYS A 418 -1.64 29.52 18.11
CA CYS A 418 -0.55 29.38 19.08
C CYS A 418 -0.84 28.67 20.43
N VAL A 419 -0.16 27.53 20.57
CA VAL A 419 0.75 27.12 21.68
C VAL A 419 0.15 26.53 22.97
N VAL A 420 0.36 25.20 23.07
CA VAL A 420 0.94 24.41 24.18
C VAL A 420 0.75 24.91 25.61
N ASP A 421 0.26 24.04 26.50
CA ASP A 421 0.90 23.84 27.81
C ASP A 421 0.68 22.44 28.39
N ASN A 422 1.77 21.93 28.94
CA ASN A 422 1.87 20.75 29.81
C ASN A 422 1.01 20.91 31.06
N ILE A 423 0.46 19.81 31.56
CA ILE A 423 0.16 19.66 32.98
C ILE A 423 0.74 18.31 33.44
N SER A 424 1.91 18.40 34.04
CA SER A 424 2.43 17.41 34.97
C SER A 424 1.95 17.74 36.39
N ASP A 425 1.66 16.67 37.11
CA ASP A 425 1.67 16.52 38.56
C ASP A 425 0.55 17.14 39.39
N LEU A 426 -0.30 16.26 39.90
CA LEU A 426 -0.80 16.34 41.26
C LEU A 426 -0.81 14.91 41.84
N ASP A 427 0.15 14.68 42.72
CA ASP A 427 0.15 13.62 43.73
C ASP A 427 -1.20 13.58 44.47
N LEU A 428 -1.83 12.40 44.52
CA LEU A 428 -2.58 11.82 45.65
C LEU A 428 -3.03 10.38 45.35
#